data_AF-A0A496S0G1-F1
#
_entry.id   AF-A0A496S0G1-F1
#
_cell.length_a   1.000
_cell.length_b   1.000
_cell.length_c   1.000
_cell.angle_alpha   90.00
_cell.angle_beta   90.00
_cell.angle_gamma   90.00
#
_symmetry.space_group_name_H-M   'P 1'
#
loop_
_entity.id
_entity.type
_entity.pdbx_description
1 polymer ?
#
loop_
_entity_poly.entity_id
_entity_poly.type
_entity_poly.pdbx_seq_one_letter_code
_entity_poly.pdbx_strand_id
1 'polypeptide(L)'
;MRLVDTHCHLDFPEYKDDLEQVIERAEAAGVVRMIVPGTDMASSGKAIGLAGKYPAVFAAVGIHPHGADKTDAVGVSRLRDLAAGNDKVVAIGEIGLDYFRRYSKIENQKRVFRNCLRTARDLDLPVVLHNRDAGVDFLRILKEAAPGVRGVVHCFSADTGLLKQLLQLEMYVSFTGNITFGNAGDLRDAIKRVPLERLLLETDSPFMAPAPLRRKRNEPGYVRHLLDVYAGIYGLTPEDIARITTHNANQLFRLGIEEKPMVAYPIRDSLYLNITNRCTNRCTFCTREYSSYVKGHNLRLDMEPTTGEIIGAMGDISGYREVVFCGYGEPTLRLETVKKVASFVKEKGGRVRLVTNGEGNLISGRHIAGGLKGLLDRVSVSLNAAEAAGYDRLCRPVFGEAAYSAILDFIRECKSEGIEVEVTCLDMAGQDTVSGCRRIAEELGVAFRLRRMNVVG
;
A
#
# COMPACT_ATOMS: atom_id res chain seq x y z
N MET A 1 3.91 -9.10 -13.68
CA MET A 1 3.07 -8.16 -12.90
C MET A 1 1.85 -8.93 -12.40
N ARG A 2 1.37 -8.69 -11.17
CA ARG A 2 0.14 -9.29 -10.61
C ARG A 2 -0.86 -8.17 -10.37
N LEU A 3 -2.14 -8.41 -10.67
CA LEU A 3 -3.23 -7.45 -10.51
C LEU A 3 -4.40 -8.11 -9.78
N VAL A 4 -5.18 -7.31 -9.07
CA VAL A 4 -6.45 -7.72 -8.46
C VAL A 4 -7.52 -6.77 -8.97
N ASP A 5 -8.61 -7.33 -9.50
CA ASP A 5 -9.83 -6.57 -9.72
C ASP A 5 -10.75 -6.75 -8.52
N THR A 6 -10.86 -5.71 -7.69
CA THR A 6 -11.60 -5.79 -6.43
C THR A 6 -13.11 -5.64 -6.60
N HIS A 7 -13.61 -5.37 -7.80
CA HIS A 7 -15.05 -5.22 -8.05
C HIS A 7 -15.39 -5.49 -9.52
N CYS A 8 -15.91 -6.68 -9.81
CA CYS A 8 -16.39 -7.06 -11.15
C CYS A 8 -17.62 -7.97 -11.08
N HIS A 9 -18.64 -7.68 -11.88
CA HIS A 9 -19.90 -8.40 -11.88
C HIS A 9 -19.91 -9.54 -12.91
N LEU A 10 -19.07 -10.55 -12.70
CA LEU A 10 -19.00 -11.74 -13.58
C LEU A 10 -20.29 -12.59 -13.57
N ASP A 11 -21.19 -12.36 -12.61
CA ASP A 11 -22.50 -13.03 -12.49
C ASP A 11 -23.58 -12.47 -13.43
N PHE A 12 -23.26 -11.40 -14.15
CA PHE A 12 -24.18 -10.70 -15.04
C PHE A 12 -24.42 -11.44 -16.36
N PRO A 13 -25.63 -11.35 -16.93
CA PRO A 13 -26.02 -12.09 -18.13
C PRO A 13 -25.18 -11.72 -19.37
N GLU A 14 -24.55 -10.56 -19.37
CA GLU A 14 -23.65 -10.08 -20.43
C GLU A 14 -22.48 -11.04 -20.69
N TYR A 15 -22.08 -11.87 -19.72
CA TYR A 15 -20.99 -12.83 -19.86
C TYR A 15 -21.44 -14.28 -20.06
N LYS A 16 -22.75 -14.55 -20.13
CA LYS A 16 -23.30 -15.92 -20.10
C LYS A 16 -22.72 -16.84 -21.19
N ASP A 17 -22.37 -16.27 -22.34
CA ASP A 17 -21.94 -17.02 -23.54
C ASP A 17 -20.41 -17.19 -23.62
N ASP A 18 -19.64 -16.41 -22.85
CA ASP A 18 -18.18 -16.39 -22.96
C ASP A 18 -17.40 -16.16 -21.64
N LEU A 19 -18.04 -16.41 -20.49
CA LEU A 19 -17.47 -16.15 -19.17
C LEU A 19 -16.10 -16.80 -18.94
N GLU A 20 -15.93 -18.04 -19.39
CA GLU A 20 -14.66 -18.76 -19.24
C GLU A 20 -13.54 -18.05 -20.01
N GLN A 21 -13.81 -17.62 -21.25
CA GLN A 21 -12.84 -16.87 -22.04
C GLN A 21 -12.58 -15.47 -21.45
N VAL A 22 -13.56 -14.84 -20.79
CA VAL A 22 -13.35 -13.57 -20.06
C VAL A 22 -12.36 -13.75 -18.90
N ILE A 23 -12.51 -14.84 -18.14
CA ILE A 23 -11.61 -15.17 -17.02
C ILE A 23 -10.20 -15.46 -17.55
N GLU A 24 -10.07 -16.27 -18.62
CA GLU A 24 -8.78 -16.56 -19.26
C GLU A 24 -8.09 -15.29 -19.76
N ARG A 25 -8.84 -14.35 -20.38
CA ARG A 25 -8.30 -13.05 -20.80
C ARG A 25 -7.85 -12.20 -19.62
N ALA A 26 -8.57 -12.23 -18.50
CA ALA A 26 -8.19 -11.51 -17.29
C ALA A 26 -6.89 -12.07 -16.70
N GLU A 27 -6.76 -13.39 -16.60
CA GLU A 27 -5.55 -14.07 -16.12
C GLU A 27 -4.35 -13.79 -17.04
N ALA A 28 -4.54 -13.87 -18.37
CA ALA A 28 -3.51 -13.52 -19.35
C ALA A 28 -3.10 -12.04 -19.27
N ALA A 29 -4.00 -11.16 -18.84
CA ALA A 29 -3.71 -9.75 -18.58
C ALA A 29 -2.98 -9.52 -17.25
N GLY A 30 -2.76 -10.57 -16.44
CA GLY A 30 -2.08 -10.52 -15.14
C GLY A 30 -3.00 -10.37 -13.94
N VAL A 31 -4.33 -10.45 -14.12
CA VAL A 31 -5.31 -10.42 -13.03
C VAL A 31 -5.31 -11.78 -12.34
N VAL A 32 -4.69 -11.83 -11.16
CA VAL A 32 -4.53 -13.08 -10.41
C VAL A 32 -5.70 -13.34 -9.48
N ARG A 33 -6.50 -12.32 -9.13
CA ARG A 33 -7.71 -12.42 -8.31
C ARG A 33 -8.79 -11.45 -8.79
N MET A 34 -10.04 -11.91 -8.71
CA MET A 34 -11.25 -11.15 -9.05
C MET A 34 -12.27 -11.29 -7.92
N ILE A 35 -12.87 -10.19 -7.48
CA ILE A 35 -13.94 -10.22 -6.48
C ILE A 35 -15.26 -9.90 -7.17
N VAL A 36 -16.22 -10.82 -7.03
CA VAL A 36 -17.58 -10.70 -7.56
C VAL A 36 -18.54 -10.31 -6.44
N PRO A 37 -19.06 -9.07 -6.42
CA PRO A 37 -19.99 -8.64 -5.38
C PRO A 37 -21.43 -8.98 -5.76
N GLY A 38 -22.09 -9.72 -4.86
CA GLY A 38 -23.52 -9.93 -4.91
C GLY A 38 -24.28 -8.65 -4.56
N THR A 39 -25.36 -8.39 -5.27
CA THR A 39 -26.24 -7.23 -5.09
C THR A 39 -27.60 -7.59 -4.49
N ASP A 40 -27.93 -8.87 -4.45
CA ASP A 40 -29.06 -9.47 -3.74
C ASP A 40 -28.75 -10.92 -3.36
N MET A 41 -29.70 -11.65 -2.78
CA MET A 41 -29.50 -13.05 -2.38
C MET A 41 -29.22 -13.98 -3.57
N ALA A 42 -29.83 -13.73 -4.73
CA ALA A 42 -29.67 -14.59 -5.90
C ALA A 42 -28.31 -14.37 -6.57
N SER A 43 -27.89 -13.11 -6.75
CA SER A 43 -26.56 -12.78 -7.27
C SER A 43 -25.45 -13.15 -6.28
N SER A 44 -25.68 -13.03 -4.97
CA SER A 44 -24.75 -13.53 -3.94
C SER A 44 -24.53 -15.05 -4.07
N GLY A 45 -25.60 -15.82 -4.32
CA GLY A 45 -25.48 -17.27 -4.58
C GLY A 45 -24.69 -17.57 -5.87
N LYS A 46 -24.91 -16.79 -6.94
CA LYS A 46 -24.11 -16.91 -8.17
C LYS A 46 -22.64 -16.59 -7.94
N ALA A 47 -22.33 -15.52 -7.21
CA ALA A 47 -20.97 -15.11 -6.88
C ALA A 47 -20.23 -16.24 -6.11
N ILE A 48 -20.89 -16.85 -5.13
CA ILE A 48 -20.34 -18.03 -4.41
C ILE A 48 -20.11 -19.19 -5.38
N GLY A 49 -21.06 -19.49 -6.27
CA GLY A 49 -20.91 -20.55 -7.27
C GLY A 49 -19.72 -20.31 -8.21
N LEU A 50 -19.52 -19.07 -8.65
CA LEU A 50 -18.36 -18.66 -9.46
C LEU A 50 -17.06 -18.84 -8.68
N ALA A 51 -17.03 -18.39 -7.42
CA ALA A 51 -15.87 -18.55 -6.55
C ALA A 51 -15.53 -20.03 -6.31
N GLY A 52 -16.54 -20.90 -6.17
CA GLY A 52 -16.36 -22.35 -6.07
C GLY A 52 -15.81 -22.98 -7.35
N LYS A 53 -16.16 -22.45 -8.52
CA LYS A 53 -15.71 -22.99 -9.83
C LYS A 53 -14.31 -22.52 -10.22
N TYR A 54 -13.98 -21.25 -9.99
CA TYR A 54 -12.74 -20.64 -10.49
C TYR A 54 -11.79 -20.27 -9.34
N PRO A 55 -10.54 -20.80 -9.32
CA PRO A 55 -9.57 -20.52 -8.26
C PRO A 55 -9.29 -19.03 -8.03
N ALA A 56 -9.22 -18.24 -9.11
CA ALA A 56 -8.94 -16.80 -9.05
C ALA A 56 -10.15 -15.95 -8.58
N VAL A 57 -11.35 -16.52 -8.51
CA VAL A 57 -12.56 -15.77 -8.17
C VAL A 57 -12.89 -15.92 -6.68
N PHE A 58 -13.20 -14.79 -6.06
CA PHE A 58 -13.74 -14.64 -4.72
C PHE A 58 -15.10 -13.95 -4.77
N ALA A 59 -15.90 -14.11 -3.73
CA ALA A 59 -17.22 -13.52 -3.62
C ALA A 59 -17.26 -12.44 -2.52
N ALA A 60 -18.04 -11.40 -2.75
CA ALA A 60 -18.64 -10.62 -1.68
C ALA A 60 -20.16 -10.86 -1.72
N VAL A 61 -20.81 -10.90 -0.57
CA VAL A 61 -22.27 -11.10 -0.51
C VAL A 61 -22.93 -9.89 0.13
N GLY A 62 -23.97 -9.36 -0.49
CA GLY A 62 -24.58 -8.12 -0.07
C GLY A 62 -25.99 -7.91 -0.60
N ILE A 63 -26.59 -6.82 -0.11
CA ILE A 63 -27.86 -6.30 -0.60
C ILE A 63 -27.62 -4.85 -1.01
N HIS A 64 -27.58 -4.62 -2.32
CA HIS A 64 -27.41 -3.30 -2.92
C HIS A 64 -28.58 -2.40 -2.51
N PRO A 65 -28.40 -1.07 -2.34
CA PRO A 65 -29.49 -0.14 -2.00
C PRO A 65 -30.72 -0.25 -2.90
N HIS A 66 -30.56 -0.68 -4.16
CA HIS A 66 -31.70 -0.86 -5.06
C HIS A 66 -32.63 -2.03 -4.69
N GLY A 67 -32.11 -3.05 -3.99
CA GLY A 67 -32.87 -4.22 -3.54
C GLY A 67 -33.44 -4.11 -2.12
N ALA A 68 -33.24 -2.97 -1.44
CA ALA A 68 -33.53 -2.83 -0.02
C ALA A 68 -35.03 -3.01 0.33
N ASP A 69 -35.95 -2.60 -0.53
CA ASP A 69 -37.40 -2.75 -0.31
C ASP A 69 -37.85 -4.22 -0.31
N LYS A 70 -37.10 -5.11 -0.98
CA LYS A 70 -37.40 -6.54 -1.06
C LYS A 70 -36.74 -7.35 0.06
N THR A 71 -36.06 -6.68 0.99
CA THR A 71 -35.22 -7.32 2.00
C THR A 71 -35.78 -7.12 3.40
N ASP A 72 -36.30 -8.20 3.97
CA ASP A 72 -36.74 -8.26 5.37
C ASP A 72 -35.58 -8.68 6.30
N ALA A 73 -35.89 -8.87 7.59
CA ALA A 73 -34.89 -9.31 8.57
C ALA A 73 -34.37 -10.74 8.28
N VAL A 74 -35.21 -11.60 7.71
CA VAL A 74 -34.86 -12.98 7.35
C VAL A 74 -33.82 -12.98 6.23
N GLY A 75 -33.97 -12.09 5.24
CA GLY A 75 -32.98 -11.89 4.18
C GLY A 75 -31.59 -11.55 4.70
N VAL A 76 -31.49 -10.68 5.70
CA VAL A 76 -30.18 -10.34 6.30
C VAL A 76 -29.60 -11.51 7.12
N SER A 77 -30.44 -12.27 7.82
CA SER A 77 -29.96 -13.48 8.52
C SER A 77 -29.38 -14.50 7.55
N ARG A 78 -30.05 -14.74 6.42
CA ARG A 78 -29.54 -15.67 5.39
C ARG A 78 -28.23 -15.19 4.77
N LEU A 79 -28.05 -13.88 4.62
CA LEU A 79 -26.79 -13.30 4.14
C LEU A 79 -25.62 -13.63 5.08
N ARG A 80 -25.86 -13.58 6.40
CA ARG A 80 -24.87 -13.98 7.41
C ARG A 80 -24.50 -15.45 7.26
N ASP A 81 -25.48 -16.33 7.09
CA ASP A 81 -25.25 -17.77 6.93
C ASP A 81 -24.43 -18.07 5.66
N LEU A 82 -24.73 -17.38 4.55
CA LEU A 82 -23.95 -17.49 3.31
C LEU A 82 -22.49 -17.07 3.51
N ALA A 83 -22.26 -15.94 4.19
CA ALA A 83 -20.94 -15.42 4.43
C ALA A 83 -20.12 -16.30 5.38
N ALA A 84 -20.73 -16.79 6.46
CA ALA A 84 -20.05 -17.63 7.45
C ALA A 84 -19.76 -19.06 6.94
N GLY A 85 -20.58 -19.56 6.00
CA GLY A 85 -20.47 -20.93 5.49
C GLY A 85 -19.51 -21.12 4.30
N ASN A 86 -18.82 -20.08 3.83
CA ASN A 86 -18.01 -20.16 2.60
C ASN A 86 -16.68 -19.40 2.72
N ASP A 87 -15.56 -20.12 2.70
CA ASP A 87 -14.20 -19.56 2.85
C ASP A 87 -13.79 -18.56 1.73
N LYS A 88 -14.47 -18.63 0.58
CA LYS A 88 -14.25 -17.71 -0.53
C LYS A 88 -15.15 -16.46 -0.51
N VAL A 89 -15.99 -16.31 0.52
CA VAL A 89 -16.68 -15.05 0.78
C VAL A 89 -15.75 -14.15 1.60
N VAL A 90 -15.21 -13.12 0.95
CA VAL A 90 -14.15 -12.28 1.52
C VAL A 90 -14.64 -10.92 2.01
N ALA A 91 -15.91 -10.58 1.78
CA ALA A 91 -16.50 -9.32 2.20
C ALA A 91 -18.04 -9.38 2.27
N ILE A 92 -18.61 -8.43 3.03
CA ILE A 92 -20.04 -8.09 2.94
C ILE A 92 -20.20 -6.91 1.99
N GLY A 93 -20.85 -7.15 0.86
CA GLY A 93 -21.01 -6.17 -0.20
C GLY A 93 -21.51 -6.80 -1.50
N GLU A 94 -22.17 -6.05 -2.37
CA GLU A 94 -22.27 -4.59 -2.36
C GLU A 94 -23.40 -4.09 -1.44
N ILE A 95 -23.09 -3.14 -0.56
CA ILE A 95 -24.05 -2.54 0.39
C ILE A 95 -23.87 -1.03 0.45
N GLY A 96 -24.90 -0.27 0.82
CA GLY A 96 -24.76 1.17 1.01
C GLY A 96 -26.01 1.97 0.71
N LEU A 97 -25.86 3.17 0.15
CA LEU A 97 -26.94 4.12 -0.11
C LEU A 97 -26.84 4.73 -1.52
N ASP A 98 -27.98 4.78 -2.22
CA ASP A 98 -28.12 5.45 -3.52
C ASP A 98 -29.36 6.37 -3.49
N TYR A 99 -29.11 7.67 -3.35
CA TYR A 99 -30.15 8.71 -3.34
C TYR A 99 -30.38 9.33 -4.72
N PHE A 100 -29.62 8.90 -5.73
CA PHE A 100 -29.77 9.33 -7.11
C PHE A 100 -30.85 8.51 -7.83
N ARG A 101 -30.74 7.17 -7.81
CA ARG A 101 -31.70 6.28 -8.49
C ARG A 101 -33.00 6.08 -7.72
N ARG A 102 -32.92 6.01 -6.38
CA ARG A 102 -34.06 5.84 -5.46
C ARG A 102 -35.02 4.69 -5.81
N TYR A 103 -34.50 3.56 -6.30
CA TYR A 103 -35.32 2.37 -6.61
C TYR A 103 -35.90 1.67 -5.36
N SER A 104 -35.35 1.95 -4.18
CA SER A 104 -35.92 1.56 -2.89
C SER A 104 -36.08 2.77 -1.98
N LYS A 105 -37.03 2.70 -1.04
CA LYS A 105 -37.26 3.75 -0.03
C LYS A 105 -35.99 4.00 0.78
N ILE A 106 -35.65 5.29 0.98
CA ILE A 106 -34.45 5.72 1.72
C ILE A 106 -34.34 5.03 3.09
N GLU A 107 -35.44 4.96 3.85
CA GLU A 107 -35.43 4.33 5.18
C GLU A 107 -35.15 2.83 5.12
N ASN A 108 -35.59 2.13 4.07
CA ASN A 108 -35.24 0.73 3.86
C ASN A 108 -33.77 0.57 3.47
N GLN A 109 -33.23 1.43 2.61
CA GLN A 109 -31.79 1.44 2.30
C GLN A 109 -30.96 1.59 3.58
N LYS A 110 -31.28 2.59 4.42
CA LYS A 110 -30.60 2.83 5.70
C LYS A 110 -30.71 1.63 6.65
N ARG A 111 -31.89 1.01 6.76
CA ARG A 111 -32.12 -0.15 7.63
C ARG A 111 -31.27 -1.34 7.18
N VAL A 112 -31.31 -1.68 5.88
CA VAL A 112 -30.56 -2.80 5.31
C VAL A 112 -29.05 -2.55 5.42
N PHE A 113 -28.61 -1.33 5.10
CA PHE A 113 -27.20 -0.95 5.22
C PHE A 113 -26.67 -1.12 6.66
N ARG A 114 -27.39 -0.61 7.67
CA ARG A 114 -27.04 -0.79 9.09
C ARG A 114 -26.93 -2.26 9.47
N ASN A 115 -27.85 -3.09 9.03
CA ASN A 115 -27.85 -4.51 9.39
C ASN A 115 -26.68 -5.26 8.71
N CYS A 116 -26.39 -4.96 7.43
CA CYS A 116 -25.24 -5.56 6.76
C CYS A 116 -23.90 -5.14 7.38
N LEU A 117 -23.77 -3.86 7.79
CA LEU A 117 -22.58 -3.39 8.51
C LEU A 117 -22.37 -4.14 9.83
N ARG A 118 -23.45 -4.38 10.58
CA ARG A 118 -23.40 -5.19 11.81
C ARG A 118 -22.97 -6.62 11.50
N THR A 119 -23.52 -7.23 10.44
CA THR A 119 -23.10 -8.57 9.99
C THR A 119 -21.61 -8.61 9.65
N ALA A 120 -21.10 -7.63 8.91
CA ALA A 120 -19.67 -7.56 8.55
C ALA A 120 -18.78 -7.48 9.80
N ARG A 121 -19.13 -6.59 10.74
CA ARG A 121 -18.44 -6.45 12.02
C ARG A 121 -18.46 -7.75 12.83
N ASP A 122 -19.63 -8.37 12.95
CA ASP A 122 -19.79 -9.60 13.74
C ASP A 122 -19.02 -10.79 13.15
N LEU A 123 -18.73 -10.79 11.84
CA LEU A 123 -17.95 -11.81 11.15
C LEU A 123 -16.47 -11.43 10.94
N ASP A 124 -16.01 -10.27 11.41
CA ASP A 124 -14.70 -9.67 11.07
C ASP A 124 -14.42 -9.63 9.55
N LEU A 125 -15.46 -9.45 8.74
CA LEU A 125 -15.34 -9.31 7.28
C LEU A 125 -15.28 -7.83 6.90
N PRO A 126 -14.45 -7.46 5.91
CA PRO A 126 -14.49 -6.11 5.35
C PRO A 126 -15.79 -5.86 4.57
N VAL A 127 -16.07 -4.59 4.27
CA VAL A 127 -17.24 -4.17 3.50
C VAL A 127 -16.87 -3.62 2.11
N VAL A 128 -17.72 -3.90 1.11
CA VAL A 128 -17.68 -3.23 -0.21
C VAL A 128 -18.86 -2.27 -0.28
N LEU A 129 -18.55 -0.97 -0.26
CA LEU A 129 -19.53 0.09 -0.03
C LEU A 129 -19.88 0.86 -1.29
N HIS A 130 -21.18 0.96 -1.55
CA HIS A 130 -21.78 1.84 -2.54
C HIS A 130 -22.23 3.15 -1.90
N ASN A 131 -21.88 4.28 -2.51
CA ASN A 131 -22.43 5.57 -2.11
C ASN A 131 -22.67 6.46 -3.33
N ARG A 132 -23.93 6.88 -3.52
CA ARG A 132 -24.32 7.90 -4.52
C ARG A 132 -25.25 8.93 -3.89
N ASP A 133 -24.84 10.19 -3.91
CA ASP A 133 -25.59 11.36 -3.40
C ASP A 133 -26.11 11.23 -1.96
N ALA A 134 -25.48 10.38 -1.14
CA ALA A 134 -25.94 10.02 0.21
C ALA A 134 -24.87 10.23 1.30
N GLY A 135 -23.81 11.00 1.02
CA GLY A 135 -22.58 11.05 1.84
C GLY A 135 -22.78 11.36 3.32
N VAL A 136 -23.71 12.25 3.68
CA VAL A 136 -24.00 12.62 5.08
C VAL A 136 -24.57 11.43 5.86
N ASP A 137 -25.63 10.81 5.33
CA ASP A 137 -26.26 9.65 5.96
C ASP A 137 -25.35 8.42 5.94
N PHE A 138 -24.61 8.24 4.84
CA PHE A 138 -23.66 7.17 4.66
C PHE A 138 -22.57 7.19 5.72
N LEU A 139 -21.89 8.34 5.91
CA LEU A 139 -20.86 8.50 6.94
C LEU A 139 -21.41 8.31 8.35
N ARG A 140 -22.57 8.90 8.65
CA ARG A 140 -23.22 8.77 9.95
C ARG A 140 -23.49 7.30 10.28
N ILE A 141 -24.11 6.58 9.35
CA ILE A 141 -24.45 5.17 9.53
C ILE A 141 -23.18 4.31 9.65
N LEU A 142 -22.17 4.57 8.83
CA LEU A 142 -20.89 3.84 8.89
C LEU A 142 -20.24 3.97 10.28
N LYS A 143 -20.18 5.21 10.82
CA LYS A 143 -19.59 5.50 12.14
C LYS A 143 -20.42 4.91 13.29
N GLU A 144 -21.75 4.87 13.19
CA GLU A 144 -22.64 4.37 14.23
C GLU A 144 -22.75 2.84 14.25
N ALA A 145 -22.92 2.21 13.08
CA ALA A 145 -23.31 0.81 12.98
C ALA A 145 -22.13 -0.16 13.05
N ALA A 146 -20.95 0.25 12.55
CA ALA A 146 -19.75 -0.58 12.57
C ALA A 146 -18.47 0.25 12.77
N PRO A 147 -18.26 0.82 13.97
CA PRO A 147 -17.01 1.52 14.29
C PRO A 147 -15.79 0.62 14.06
N GLY A 148 -14.80 1.12 13.32
CA GLY A 148 -13.56 0.38 13.02
C GLY A 148 -13.70 -0.71 11.96
N VAL A 149 -14.84 -0.81 11.25
CA VAL A 149 -14.98 -1.75 10.14
C VAL A 149 -13.98 -1.42 9.02
N ARG A 150 -13.35 -2.44 8.47
CA ARG A 150 -12.47 -2.32 7.30
C ARG A 150 -13.31 -2.35 6.04
N GLY A 151 -12.92 -1.65 4.98
CA GLY A 151 -13.63 -1.78 3.72
C GLY A 151 -13.12 -0.87 2.63
N VAL A 152 -13.80 -0.93 1.48
CA VAL A 152 -13.57 -0.08 0.32
C VAL A 152 -14.85 0.68 -0.01
N VAL A 153 -14.72 1.98 -0.34
CA VAL A 153 -15.76 2.71 -1.05
C VAL A 153 -15.47 2.57 -2.54
N HIS A 154 -16.28 1.72 -3.19
CA HIS A 154 -16.09 1.38 -4.60
C HIS A 154 -16.60 2.51 -5.51
N CYS A 155 -16.06 2.56 -6.73
CA CYS A 155 -16.41 3.51 -7.78
C CYS A 155 -16.56 4.95 -7.25
N PHE A 156 -15.55 5.43 -6.50
CA PHE A 156 -15.64 6.69 -5.80
C PHE A 156 -15.85 7.86 -6.76
N SER A 157 -16.91 8.64 -6.49
CA SER A 157 -17.28 9.80 -7.30
C SER A 157 -17.78 10.99 -6.47
N ALA A 158 -17.47 11.03 -5.18
CA ALA A 158 -17.97 12.06 -4.27
C ALA A 158 -16.95 13.19 -4.06
N ASP A 159 -17.32 14.20 -3.27
CA ASP A 159 -16.47 15.34 -3.00
C ASP A 159 -15.30 15.01 -2.04
N THR A 160 -14.36 15.95 -1.95
CA THR A 160 -13.11 15.73 -1.22
C THR A 160 -13.24 15.88 0.29
N GLY A 161 -14.32 16.51 0.76
CA GLY A 161 -14.70 16.51 2.16
C GLY A 161 -15.09 15.11 2.62
N LEU A 162 -15.93 14.42 1.84
CA LEU A 162 -16.25 13.01 2.07
C LEU A 162 -14.99 12.13 2.00
N LEU A 163 -14.15 12.30 0.96
CA LEU A 163 -12.90 11.55 0.83
C LEU A 163 -12.01 11.66 2.07
N LYS A 164 -11.80 12.88 2.58
CA LYS A 164 -10.99 13.12 3.78
C LYS A 164 -11.55 12.37 5.00
N GLN A 165 -12.86 12.39 5.19
CA GLN A 165 -13.53 11.67 6.28
C GLN A 165 -13.36 10.15 6.15
N LEU A 166 -13.45 9.60 4.93
CA LEU A 166 -13.27 8.17 4.68
C LEU A 166 -11.83 7.71 4.95
N LEU A 167 -10.84 8.50 4.52
CA LEU A 167 -9.43 8.22 4.78
C LEU A 167 -9.10 8.29 6.28
N GLN A 168 -9.75 9.19 7.04
CA GLN A 168 -9.64 9.23 8.51
C GLN A 168 -10.24 8.00 9.20
N LEU A 169 -11.20 7.34 8.55
CA LEU A 169 -11.76 6.05 8.96
C LEU A 169 -10.94 4.87 8.40
N GLU A 170 -9.77 5.13 7.84
CA GLU A 170 -8.86 4.13 7.25
C GLU A 170 -9.46 3.31 6.10
N MET A 171 -10.51 3.81 5.47
CA MET A 171 -11.16 3.16 4.33
C MET A 171 -10.26 3.15 3.09
N TYR A 172 -10.34 2.07 2.33
CA TYR A 172 -9.83 2.03 0.98
C TYR A 172 -10.80 2.74 0.02
N VAL A 173 -10.27 3.19 -1.11
CA VAL A 173 -11.03 3.85 -2.17
C VAL A 173 -10.56 3.29 -3.51
N SER A 174 -11.51 3.04 -4.41
CA SER A 174 -11.24 2.61 -5.78
C SER A 174 -11.99 3.48 -6.78
N PHE A 175 -11.51 3.43 -8.02
CA PHE A 175 -12.07 4.13 -9.16
C PHE A 175 -12.05 3.20 -10.36
N THR A 176 -13.00 3.39 -11.28
CA THR A 176 -13.17 2.53 -12.45
C THR A 176 -12.47 3.13 -13.68
N GLY A 177 -12.76 2.59 -14.87
CA GLY A 177 -12.19 3.08 -16.13
C GLY A 177 -12.51 4.56 -16.45
N ASN A 178 -13.45 5.21 -15.75
CA ASN A 178 -13.76 6.63 -15.94
C ASN A 178 -12.58 7.58 -15.71
N ILE A 179 -11.60 7.20 -14.89
CA ILE A 179 -10.41 8.03 -14.61
C ILE A 179 -9.56 8.28 -15.87
N THR A 180 -9.69 7.40 -16.86
CA THR A 180 -8.99 7.48 -18.15
C THR A 180 -9.67 8.44 -19.13
N PHE A 181 -10.87 8.95 -18.82
CA PHE A 181 -11.62 9.83 -19.72
C PHE A 181 -11.04 11.25 -19.71
N GLY A 182 -11.04 11.92 -20.87
CA GLY A 182 -10.49 13.27 -21.00
C GLY A 182 -11.07 14.28 -20.00
N ASN A 183 -12.37 14.18 -19.70
CA ASN A 183 -13.09 15.07 -18.79
C ASN A 183 -13.05 14.67 -17.30
N ALA A 184 -12.30 13.64 -16.91
CA ALA A 184 -12.24 13.16 -15.53
C ALA A 184 -11.27 13.96 -14.62
N GLY A 185 -11.24 15.29 -14.78
CA GLY A 185 -10.36 16.18 -14.01
C GLY A 185 -10.56 16.04 -12.50
N ASP A 186 -11.82 16.17 -12.05
CA ASP A 186 -12.17 16.11 -10.64
C ASP A 186 -11.82 14.77 -9.99
N LEU A 187 -12.00 13.65 -10.72
CA LEU A 187 -11.63 12.32 -10.24
C LEU A 187 -10.11 12.20 -10.08
N ARG A 188 -9.33 12.69 -11.05
CA ARG A 188 -7.87 12.69 -10.95
C ARG A 188 -7.37 13.59 -9.82
N ASP A 189 -8.05 14.69 -9.54
CA ASP A 189 -7.75 15.55 -8.40
C ASP A 189 -8.13 14.93 -7.05
N ALA A 190 -9.19 14.11 -7.00
CA ALA A 190 -9.50 13.27 -5.85
C ALA A 190 -8.39 12.22 -5.63
N ILE A 191 -7.96 11.52 -6.69
CA ILE A 191 -6.89 10.50 -6.63
C ILE A 191 -5.59 11.07 -6.06
N LYS A 192 -5.17 12.27 -6.46
CA LYS A 192 -3.97 12.95 -5.91
C LYS A 192 -4.00 13.09 -4.38
N ARG A 193 -5.18 13.05 -3.76
CA ARG A 193 -5.39 13.17 -2.31
C ARG A 193 -5.48 11.81 -1.62
N VAL A 194 -5.58 10.71 -2.36
CA VAL A 194 -5.61 9.34 -1.84
C VAL A 194 -4.18 8.87 -1.61
N PRO A 195 -3.79 8.49 -0.36
CA PRO A 195 -2.56 7.75 -0.13
C PRO A 195 -2.58 6.45 -0.94
N LEU A 196 -1.51 6.13 -1.65
CA LEU A 196 -1.46 4.97 -2.54
C LEU A 196 -1.71 3.65 -1.78
N GLU A 197 -1.37 3.58 -0.49
CA GLU A 197 -1.65 2.47 0.43
C GLU A 197 -3.15 2.29 0.76
N ARG A 198 -4.01 3.23 0.36
CA ARG A 198 -5.47 3.16 0.50
C ARG A 198 -6.19 3.10 -0.84
N LEU A 199 -5.45 2.92 -1.94
CA LEU A 199 -6.00 2.79 -3.28
C LEU A 199 -6.18 1.31 -3.64
N LEU A 200 -7.31 0.97 -4.25
CA LEU A 200 -7.56 -0.34 -4.87
C LEU A 200 -7.87 -0.16 -6.37
N LEU A 201 -7.64 -1.24 -7.13
CA LEU A 201 -7.94 -1.30 -8.54
C LEU A 201 -9.24 -2.06 -8.77
N GLU A 202 -10.10 -1.53 -9.64
CA GLU A 202 -11.35 -2.19 -10.01
C GLU A 202 -11.75 -1.87 -11.45
N THR A 203 -12.62 -2.70 -12.01
CA THR A 203 -13.26 -2.41 -13.31
C THR A 203 -14.70 -1.95 -13.20
N ASP A 204 -15.45 -2.46 -12.23
CA ASP A 204 -16.92 -2.44 -12.21
C ASP A 204 -17.51 -3.05 -13.50
N SER A 205 -16.79 -4.01 -14.09
CA SER A 205 -17.21 -4.65 -15.34
C SER A 205 -18.51 -5.42 -15.14
N PRO A 206 -19.45 -5.43 -16.11
CA PRO A 206 -19.31 -5.06 -17.53
C PRO A 206 -19.41 -3.56 -17.84
N PHE A 207 -19.57 -2.69 -16.82
CA PHE A 207 -19.74 -1.25 -16.99
C PHE A 207 -18.42 -0.51 -17.13
N MET A 208 -18.48 0.77 -17.52
CA MET A 208 -17.37 1.73 -17.36
C MET A 208 -16.03 1.34 -18.01
N ALA A 209 -16.06 0.75 -19.21
CA ALA A 209 -14.86 0.43 -19.98
C ALA A 209 -13.92 1.65 -20.14
N PRO A 210 -12.59 1.47 -19.96
CA PRO A 210 -11.62 2.57 -20.03
C PRO A 210 -11.54 3.19 -21.43
N ALA A 211 -11.00 4.40 -21.53
CA ALA A 211 -10.96 5.20 -22.76
C ALA A 211 -10.43 4.46 -24.00
N PRO A 212 -9.33 3.67 -23.93
CA PRO A 212 -8.83 2.92 -25.09
C PRO A 212 -9.81 1.86 -25.62
N LEU A 213 -10.77 1.44 -24.79
CA LEU A 213 -11.73 0.37 -25.06
C LEU A 213 -13.18 0.86 -24.91
N ARG A 214 -13.39 2.18 -24.99
CA ARG A 214 -14.70 2.78 -24.80
C ARG A 214 -15.71 2.18 -25.77
N ARG A 215 -16.96 1.98 -25.30
CA ARG A 215 -18.07 1.35 -26.04
C ARG A 215 -17.95 -0.16 -26.26
N LYS A 216 -16.85 -0.80 -25.84
CA LYS A 216 -16.80 -2.26 -25.69
C LYS A 216 -17.38 -2.66 -24.33
N ARG A 217 -17.85 -3.90 -24.20
CA ARG A 217 -18.15 -4.51 -22.90
C ARG A 217 -16.87 -4.49 -22.07
N ASN A 218 -16.92 -3.95 -20.85
CA ASN A 218 -15.76 -3.96 -19.97
C ASN A 218 -15.47 -5.39 -19.50
N GLU A 219 -14.24 -5.69 -19.11
CA GLU A 219 -13.82 -7.00 -18.62
C GLU A 219 -12.77 -6.82 -17.51
N PRO A 220 -12.62 -7.77 -16.56
CA PRO A 220 -11.68 -7.61 -15.45
C PRO A 220 -10.23 -7.34 -15.88
N GLY A 221 -9.80 -7.95 -16.99
CA GLY A 221 -8.48 -7.74 -17.58
C GLY A 221 -8.18 -6.28 -17.96
N TYR A 222 -9.22 -5.44 -18.15
CA TYR A 222 -9.06 -4.05 -18.53
C TYR A 222 -8.60 -3.16 -17.37
N VAL A 223 -8.57 -3.68 -16.14
CA VAL A 223 -8.01 -2.98 -14.97
C VAL A 223 -6.58 -2.50 -15.21
N ARG A 224 -5.81 -3.22 -16.05
CA ARG A 224 -4.44 -2.83 -16.44
C ARG A 224 -4.35 -1.44 -17.08
N HIS A 225 -5.42 -0.97 -17.73
CA HIS A 225 -5.43 0.34 -18.39
C HIS A 225 -5.50 1.52 -17.42
N LEU A 226 -5.77 1.26 -16.14
CA LEU A 226 -5.76 2.29 -15.10
C LEU A 226 -4.34 2.56 -14.58
N LEU A 227 -3.40 1.62 -14.76
CA LEU A 227 -2.06 1.70 -14.20
C LEU A 227 -1.30 2.94 -14.66
N ASP A 228 -1.35 3.27 -15.95
CA ASP A 228 -0.64 4.43 -16.50
C ASP A 228 -1.16 5.76 -15.95
N VAL A 229 -2.47 5.84 -15.69
CA VAL A 229 -3.09 7.03 -15.09
C VAL A 229 -2.58 7.21 -13.66
N TYR A 230 -2.59 6.15 -12.87
CA TYR A 230 -2.08 6.19 -11.50
C TYR A 230 -0.57 6.43 -11.46
N ALA A 231 0.20 5.76 -12.30
CA ALA A 231 1.65 5.94 -12.44
C ALA A 231 2.01 7.41 -12.69
N GLY A 232 1.31 8.06 -13.63
CA GLY A 232 1.46 9.49 -13.92
C GLY A 232 1.10 10.40 -12.74
N ILE A 233 0.05 10.06 -11.97
CA ILE A 233 -0.38 10.86 -10.80
C ILE A 233 0.62 10.74 -9.65
N TYR A 234 1.12 9.54 -9.37
CA TYR A 234 1.99 9.27 -8.20
C TYR A 234 3.50 9.39 -8.51
N GLY A 235 3.89 9.55 -9.77
CA GLY A 235 5.30 9.57 -10.18
C GLY A 235 6.00 8.24 -9.89
N LEU A 236 5.32 7.13 -10.25
CA LEU A 236 5.76 5.76 -10.06
C LEU A 236 5.62 4.98 -11.36
N THR A 237 6.18 3.77 -11.43
CA THR A 237 5.98 2.87 -12.58
C THR A 237 4.63 2.15 -12.49
N PRO A 238 4.06 1.67 -13.61
CA PRO A 238 2.90 0.78 -13.59
C PRO A 238 3.09 -0.46 -12.69
N GLU A 239 4.30 -1.00 -12.64
CA GLU A 239 4.69 -2.13 -11.77
C GLU A 239 4.59 -1.78 -10.29
N ASP A 240 5.03 -0.58 -9.90
CA ASP A 240 4.90 -0.10 -8.53
C ASP A 240 3.43 0.05 -8.13
N ILE A 241 2.60 0.62 -9.01
CA ILE A 241 1.15 0.74 -8.77
C ILE A 241 0.55 -0.64 -8.59
N ALA A 242 0.76 -1.55 -9.54
CA ALA A 242 0.20 -2.90 -9.53
C ALA A 242 0.57 -3.67 -8.27
N ARG A 243 1.85 -3.57 -7.84
CA ARG A 243 2.35 -4.26 -6.66
C ARG A 243 1.77 -3.67 -5.37
N ILE A 244 1.67 -2.34 -5.24
CA ILE A 244 1.09 -1.71 -4.05
C ILE A 244 -0.41 -2.00 -3.95
N THR A 245 -1.17 -1.84 -5.04
CA THR A 245 -2.62 -2.06 -5.01
C THR A 245 -2.98 -3.54 -4.85
N THR A 246 -2.17 -4.46 -5.39
CA THR A 246 -2.31 -5.91 -5.12
C THR A 246 -2.09 -6.21 -3.64
N HIS A 247 -1.04 -5.65 -3.03
CA HIS A 247 -0.80 -5.78 -1.59
C HIS A 247 -1.98 -5.23 -0.78
N ASN A 248 -2.46 -4.03 -1.10
CA ASN A 248 -3.61 -3.41 -0.45
C ASN A 248 -4.86 -4.31 -0.51
N ALA A 249 -5.16 -4.87 -1.68
CA ALA A 249 -6.29 -5.79 -1.86
C ALA A 249 -6.12 -7.08 -1.03
N ASN A 250 -4.90 -7.63 -1.01
CA ASN A 250 -4.58 -8.80 -0.21
C ASN A 250 -4.73 -8.54 1.30
N GLN A 251 -4.31 -7.37 1.77
CA GLN A 251 -4.44 -6.97 3.17
C GLN A 251 -5.89 -6.74 3.58
N LEU A 252 -6.71 -6.16 2.70
CA LEU A 252 -8.12 -5.91 3.00
C LEU A 252 -8.94 -7.21 3.00
N PHE A 253 -8.82 -8.01 1.95
CA PHE A 253 -9.70 -9.15 1.67
C PHE A 253 -9.10 -10.52 1.97
N ARG A 254 -7.83 -10.60 2.41
CA ARG A 254 -7.12 -11.86 2.74
C ARG A 254 -7.14 -12.87 1.58
N LEU A 255 -6.76 -12.43 0.38
CA LEU A 255 -6.92 -13.16 -0.89
C LEU A 255 -5.93 -14.32 -1.11
N GLY A 256 -5.11 -14.65 -0.11
CA GLY A 256 -4.12 -15.72 -0.16
C GLY A 256 -3.04 -15.49 -1.22
N ILE A 257 -2.71 -14.22 -1.53
CA ILE A 257 -1.59 -13.91 -2.42
C ILE A 257 -0.30 -13.99 -1.61
N GLU A 258 0.62 -14.87 -2.00
CA GLU A 258 1.91 -15.02 -1.34
C GLU A 258 2.81 -13.81 -1.64
N GLU A 259 3.37 -13.22 -0.59
CA GLU A 259 4.29 -12.07 -0.65
C GLU A 259 5.58 -12.43 0.08
N LYS A 260 6.52 -13.03 -0.65
CA LYS A 260 7.79 -13.52 -0.11
C LYS A 260 8.68 -12.36 0.37
N PRO A 261 9.46 -12.55 1.45
CA PRO A 261 10.47 -11.59 1.86
C PRO A 261 11.46 -11.28 0.75
N MET A 262 11.79 -10.00 0.58
CA MET A 262 12.68 -9.50 -0.47
C MET A 262 14.01 -9.06 0.12
N VAL A 263 15.10 -9.57 -0.44
CA VAL A 263 16.48 -9.13 -0.14
C VAL A 263 16.87 -7.92 -0.99
N ALA A 264 16.53 -7.93 -2.27
CA ALA A 264 16.71 -6.81 -3.18
C ALA A 264 15.36 -6.43 -3.80
N TYR A 265 15.05 -5.14 -3.88
CA TYR A 265 13.78 -4.67 -4.40
C TYR A 265 13.89 -3.28 -5.04
N PRO A 266 13.24 -3.05 -6.19
CA PRO A 266 13.26 -1.75 -6.84
C PRO A 266 12.27 -0.80 -6.17
N ILE A 267 12.65 0.46 -6.05
CA ILE A 267 11.71 1.57 -5.87
C ILE A 267 12.13 2.65 -6.87
N ARG A 268 11.24 2.96 -7.81
CA ARG A 268 11.54 3.86 -8.94
C ARG A 268 12.79 3.40 -9.70
N ASP A 269 13.82 4.23 -9.78
CA ASP A 269 15.06 4.02 -10.53
C ASP A 269 16.21 3.49 -9.65
N SER A 270 15.95 3.11 -8.41
CA SER A 270 16.98 2.66 -7.46
C SER A 270 16.72 1.24 -6.96
N LEU A 271 17.78 0.46 -6.74
CA LEU A 271 17.70 -0.89 -6.20
C LEU A 271 18.03 -0.89 -4.72
N TYR A 272 17.07 -1.25 -3.87
CA TYR A 272 17.22 -1.26 -2.43
C TYR A 272 17.61 -2.66 -1.93
N LEU A 273 18.50 -2.70 -0.94
CA LEU A 273 18.99 -3.92 -0.31
C LEU A 273 18.57 -3.96 1.16
N ASN A 274 17.72 -4.94 1.48
CA ASN A 274 17.29 -5.27 2.83
C ASN A 274 18.12 -6.46 3.33
N ILE A 275 19.13 -6.16 4.15
CA ILE A 275 20.14 -7.13 4.56
C ILE A 275 20.02 -7.57 6.03
N THR A 276 19.19 -6.91 6.82
CA THR A 276 18.97 -7.27 8.23
C THR A 276 17.64 -6.70 8.72
N ASN A 277 16.99 -7.42 9.64
CA ASN A 277 15.84 -6.93 10.40
C ASN A 277 16.26 -6.21 11.70
N ARG A 278 17.53 -6.35 12.12
CA ARG A 278 18.04 -5.84 13.40
C ARG A 278 18.33 -4.34 13.29
N CYS A 279 18.05 -3.58 14.33
CA CYS A 279 18.43 -2.16 14.44
C CYS A 279 18.71 -1.85 15.91
N THR A 280 19.67 -0.97 16.15
CA THR A 280 19.96 -0.43 17.48
C THR A 280 18.92 0.59 17.94
N ASN A 281 18.07 1.08 17.03
CA ASN A 281 16.94 1.94 17.36
C ASN A 281 15.62 1.18 17.46
N ARG A 282 14.76 1.65 18.36
CA ARG A 282 13.33 1.28 18.47
C ARG A 282 12.47 2.53 18.31
N CYS A 283 12.57 3.20 17.16
CA CYS A 283 11.92 4.49 16.96
C CYS A 283 10.41 4.39 17.11
N THR A 284 9.80 5.41 17.70
CA THR A 284 8.33 5.51 17.89
C THR A 284 7.53 5.52 16.58
N PHE A 285 8.20 5.81 15.46
CA PHE A 285 7.63 5.89 14.12
C PHE A 285 8.05 4.76 13.18
N CYS A 286 8.89 3.82 13.63
CA CYS A 286 9.48 2.81 12.75
C CYS A 286 8.45 1.80 12.25
N THR A 287 8.31 1.67 10.92
CA THR A 287 7.39 0.73 10.27
C THR A 287 7.62 -0.73 10.66
N ARG A 288 8.85 -1.10 11.03
CA ARG A 288 9.19 -2.45 11.52
C ARG A 288 8.39 -2.86 12.75
N GLU A 289 7.93 -1.92 13.57
CA GLU A 289 7.22 -2.25 14.81
C GLU A 289 5.77 -2.69 14.56
N TYR A 290 5.20 -2.39 13.38
CA TYR A 290 3.77 -2.62 13.09
C TYR A 290 3.47 -3.19 11.70
N SER A 291 4.46 -3.33 10.82
CA SER A 291 4.29 -3.94 9.50
C SER A 291 5.51 -4.79 9.13
N SER A 292 5.36 -5.62 8.09
CA SER A 292 6.45 -6.26 7.36
C SER A 292 6.63 -5.65 5.97
N TYR A 293 5.76 -4.73 5.57
CA TYR A 293 5.68 -4.21 4.22
C TYR A 293 6.10 -2.75 4.13
N VAL A 294 6.84 -2.42 3.06
CA VAL A 294 7.14 -1.03 2.66
C VAL A 294 6.86 -0.92 1.18
N LYS A 295 5.94 -0.02 0.81
CA LYS A 295 5.44 0.12 -0.56
C LYS A 295 5.18 -1.26 -1.16
N GLY A 296 4.34 -2.12 -0.56
CA GLY A 296 4.00 -3.44 -1.09
C GLY A 296 5.13 -4.48 -1.24
N HIS A 297 6.35 -4.20 -0.78
CA HIS A 297 7.41 -5.22 -0.65
C HIS A 297 7.42 -5.78 0.77
N ASN A 298 7.38 -7.10 0.92
CA ASN A 298 7.64 -7.73 2.21
C ASN A 298 9.15 -7.67 2.50
N LEU A 299 9.53 -6.94 3.54
CA LEU A 299 10.92 -6.72 3.94
C LEU A 299 11.26 -7.40 5.26
N ARG A 300 10.35 -8.16 5.89
CA ARG A 300 10.70 -8.94 7.07
C ARG A 300 11.32 -10.27 6.64
N LEU A 301 12.64 -10.35 6.71
CA LEU A 301 13.39 -11.55 6.33
C LEU A 301 13.21 -12.67 7.35
N ASP A 302 13.12 -13.92 6.89
CA ASP A 302 13.11 -15.07 7.80
C ASP A 302 14.49 -15.28 8.45
N MET A 303 15.56 -15.04 7.68
CA MET A 303 16.96 -15.09 8.13
C MET A 303 17.79 -13.99 7.48
N GLU A 304 18.91 -13.63 8.08
CA GLU A 304 19.84 -12.68 7.47
C GLU A 304 20.53 -13.31 6.24
N PRO A 305 20.41 -12.73 5.04
CA PRO A 305 20.94 -13.31 3.82
C PRO A 305 22.46 -13.23 3.79
N THR A 306 23.14 -14.25 3.29
CA THR A 306 24.57 -14.24 3.03
C THR A 306 24.94 -13.19 1.98
N THR A 307 26.22 -12.82 1.91
CA THR A 307 26.73 -11.91 0.86
C THR A 307 26.41 -12.44 -0.55
N GLY A 308 26.53 -13.76 -0.77
CA GLY A 308 26.22 -14.39 -2.04
C GLY A 308 24.74 -14.29 -2.42
N GLU A 309 23.84 -14.52 -1.46
CA GLU A 309 22.39 -14.37 -1.69
C GLU A 309 22.01 -12.92 -1.98
N ILE A 310 22.62 -11.94 -1.32
CA ILE A 310 22.40 -10.52 -1.62
C ILE A 310 22.83 -10.21 -3.05
N ILE A 311 24.03 -10.64 -3.45
CA ILE A 311 24.54 -10.42 -4.81
C ILE A 311 23.65 -11.12 -5.85
N GLY A 312 23.25 -12.37 -5.59
CA GLY A 312 22.34 -13.11 -6.46
C GLY A 312 20.97 -12.42 -6.61
N ALA A 313 20.43 -11.89 -5.52
CA ALA A 313 19.14 -11.20 -5.51
C ALA A 313 19.15 -9.87 -6.28
N MET A 314 20.30 -9.20 -6.40
CA MET A 314 20.41 -7.95 -7.14
C MET A 314 20.18 -8.13 -8.65
N GLY A 315 20.56 -9.29 -9.21
CA GLY A 315 20.53 -9.51 -10.64
C GLY A 315 21.42 -8.51 -11.41
N ASP A 316 20.95 -8.05 -12.57
CA ASP A 316 21.58 -6.97 -13.31
C ASP A 316 21.25 -5.62 -12.69
N ILE A 317 22.30 -4.86 -12.36
CA ILE A 317 22.19 -3.55 -11.71
C ILE A 317 22.34 -2.37 -12.67
N SER A 318 22.66 -2.61 -13.95
CA SER A 318 22.98 -1.56 -14.92
C SER A 318 21.83 -0.59 -15.20
N GLY A 319 20.58 -1.05 -15.02
CA GLY A 319 19.37 -0.25 -15.20
C GLY A 319 19.01 0.66 -14.02
N TYR A 320 19.74 0.59 -12.91
CA TYR A 320 19.47 1.41 -11.72
C TYR A 320 20.44 2.57 -11.57
N ARG A 321 19.92 3.71 -11.12
CA ARG A 321 20.71 4.91 -10.79
C ARG A 321 21.69 4.67 -9.65
N GLU A 322 21.27 3.90 -8.64
CA GLU A 322 22.05 3.57 -7.46
C GLU A 322 21.56 2.26 -6.81
N VAL A 323 22.46 1.60 -6.09
CA VAL A 323 22.16 0.52 -5.15
C VAL A 323 22.19 1.09 -3.73
N VAL A 324 21.12 0.86 -2.98
CA VAL A 324 20.88 1.51 -1.69
C VAL A 324 20.82 0.46 -0.59
N PHE A 325 21.77 0.48 0.35
CA PHE A 325 21.63 -0.26 1.60
C PHE A 325 20.60 0.45 2.48
N CYS A 326 19.37 -0.06 2.46
CA CYS A 326 18.23 0.50 3.15
C CYS A 326 17.18 -0.60 3.26
N GLY A 327 16.65 -0.81 4.47
CA GLY A 327 15.70 -1.88 4.71
C GLY A 327 15.01 -1.72 6.05
N TYR A 328 14.64 -2.84 6.66
CA TYR A 328 13.96 -2.88 7.96
C TYR A 328 14.90 -2.62 9.15
N GLY A 329 16.19 -2.89 8.97
CA GLY A 329 17.21 -2.77 10.00
C GLY A 329 18.31 -1.76 9.69
N GLU A 330 19.29 -1.71 10.58
CA GLU A 330 20.49 -0.88 10.49
C GLU A 330 21.59 -1.65 9.74
N PRO A 331 21.94 -1.27 8.50
CA PRO A 331 22.89 -2.03 7.69
C PRO A 331 24.29 -2.12 8.31
N THR A 332 24.70 -1.14 9.11
CA THR A 332 26.05 -1.15 9.74
C THR A 332 26.23 -2.24 10.80
N LEU A 333 25.15 -2.85 11.30
CA LEU A 333 25.24 -4.12 12.06
C LEU A 333 25.85 -5.27 11.27
N ARG A 334 25.86 -5.14 9.94
CA ARG A 334 26.47 -6.08 9.00
C ARG A 334 27.55 -5.40 8.15
N LEU A 335 28.39 -4.56 8.78
CA LEU A 335 29.40 -3.74 8.12
C LEU A 335 30.26 -4.49 7.09
N GLU A 336 30.76 -5.70 7.41
CA GLU A 336 31.56 -6.46 6.45
C GLU A 336 30.75 -6.97 5.25
N THR A 337 29.45 -7.22 5.43
CA THR A 337 28.53 -7.52 4.31
C THR A 337 28.33 -6.28 3.44
N VAL A 338 28.09 -5.11 4.06
CA VAL A 338 27.99 -3.84 3.34
C VAL A 338 29.24 -3.59 2.49
N LYS A 339 30.43 -3.74 3.06
CA LYS A 339 31.69 -3.52 2.35
C LYS A 339 31.87 -4.46 1.15
N LYS A 340 31.62 -5.77 1.33
CA LYS A 340 31.76 -6.77 0.26
C LYS A 340 30.77 -6.53 -0.88
N VAL A 341 29.50 -6.29 -0.56
CA VAL A 341 28.47 -6.03 -1.57
C VAL A 341 28.72 -4.68 -2.27
N ALA A 342 29.15 -3.65 -1.53
CA ALA A 342 29.52 -2.37 -2.12
C ALA A 342 30.68 -2.51 -3.10
N SER A 343 31.74 -3.25 -2.75
CA SER A 343 32.87 -3.55 -3.66
C SER A 343 32.37 -4.16 -4.97
N PHE A 344 31.51 -5.18 -4.89
CA PHE A 344 30.92 -5.81 -6.06
C PHE A 344 30.14 -4.81 -6.92
N VAL A 345 29.33 -3.94 -6.32
CA VAL A 345 28.59 -2.90 -7.05
C VAL A 345 29.54 -1.93 -7.75
N LYS A 346 30.62 -1.50 -7.08
CA LYS A 346 31.64 -0.60 -7.67
C LYS A 346 32.39 -1.27 -8.83
N GLU A 347 32.74 -2.55 -8.71
CA GLU A 347 33.35 -3.35 -9.79
C GLU A 347 32.44 -3.43 -11.03
N LYS A 348 31.12 -3.37 -10.84
CA LYS A 348 30.12 -3.31 -11.91
C LYS A 348 29.81 -1.89 -12.39
N GLY A 349 30.53 -0.87 -11.90
CA GLY A 349 30.35 0.53 -12.26
C GLY A 349 29.12 1.20 -11.63
N GLY A 350 28.47 0.55 -10.67
CA GLY A 350 27.31 1.08 -9.98
C GLY A 350 27.65 2.15 -8.93
N ARG A 351 26.64 2.93 -8.54
CA ARG A 351 26.71 3.86 -7.41
C ARG A 351 26.12 3.22 -6.16
N VAL A 352 26.70 3.49 -4.99
CA VAL A 352 26.29 2.91 -3.72
C VAL A 352 25.90 4.00 -2.73
N ARG A 353 24.73 3.85 -2.12
CA ARG A 353 24.27 4.67 -1.00
C ARG A 353 24.00 3.84 0.24
N LEU A 354 24.49 4.31 1.39
CA LEU A 354 24.14 3.76 2.70
C LEU A 354 23.09 4.63 3.37
N VAL A 355 21.96 4.04 3.79
CA VAL A 355 20.99 4.68 4.68
C VAL A 355 21.16 4.07 6.07
N THR A 356 21.40 4.91 7.06
CA THR A 356 21.77 4.48 8.42
C THR A 356 21.19 5.41 9.49
N ASN A 357 21.05 4.91 10.71
CA ASN A 357 20.84 5.73 11.90
C ASN A 357 22.10 6.49 12.35
N GLY A 358 23.28 6.15 11.81
CA GLY A 358 24.56 6.81 12.07
C GLY A 358 25.35 6.21 13.23
N GLU A 359 24.91 5.11 13.83
CA GLU A 359 25.51 4.53 15.04
C GLU A 359 26.64 3.53 14.76
N GLY A 360 27.11 3.44 13.50
CA GLY A 360 28.08 2.43 13.07
C GLY A 360 29.38 2.41 13.88
N ASN A 361 29.84 3.56 14.38
CA ASN A 361 31.01 3.63 15.25
C ASN A 361 30.75 2.97 16.61
N LEU A 362 29.58 3.21 17.22
CA LEU A 362 29.18 2.58 18.48
C LEU A 362 28.94 1.08 18.32
N ILE A 363 28.30 0.67 17.22
CA ILE A 363 28.05 -0.73 16.89
C ILE A 363 29.35 -1.53 16.78
N SER A 364 30.38 -0.94 16.16
CA SER A 364 31.64 -1.63 15.89
C SER A 364 32.72 -1.39 16.96
N GLY A 365 32.51 -0.45 17.87
CA GLY A 365 33.51 -0.04 18.87
C GLY A 365 34.73 0.68 18.27
N ARG A 366 34.66 1.14 17.02
CA ARG A 366 35.75 1.81 16.30
C ARG A 366 35.23 2.75 15.22
N HIS A 367 36.07 3.66 14.74
CA HIS A 367 35.75 4.51 13.59
C HIS A 367 35.66 3.69 12.30
N ILE A 368 34.57 3.82 11.54
CA ILE A 368 34.32 3.00 10.34
C ILE A 368 34.40 3.77 9.02
N ALA A 369 34.36 5.11 9.04
CA ALA A 369 34.26 5.93 7.83
C ALA A 369 35.41 5.69 6.84
N GLY A 370 36.65 5.59 7.33
CA GLY A 370 37.82 5.31 6.49
C GLY A 370 37.74 3.96 5.76
N GLY A 371 37.10 2.97 6.37
CA GLY A 371 36.87 1.65 5.75
C GLY A 371 35.72 1.62 4.73
N LEU A 372 34.95 2.71 4.61
CA LEU A 372 33.85 2.88 3.65
C LEU A 372 34.24 3.78 2.46
N LYS A 373 35.40 4.44 2.55
CA LYS A 373 35.95 5.27 1.48
C LYS A 373 36.12 4.48 0.19
N GLY A 374 35.67 5.07 -0.92
CA GLY A 374 35.70 4.43 -2.24
C GLY A 374 34.64 3.35 -2.46
N LEU A 375 34.01 2.83 -1.39
CA LEU A 375 32.91 1.88 -1.45
C LEU A 375 31.55 2.56 -1.51
N LEU A 376 31.41 3.69 -0.81
CA LEU A 376 30.16 4.47 -0.77
C LEU A 376 30.33 5.76 -1.55
N ASP A 377 29.36 6.05 -2.43
CA ASP A 377 29.24 7.36 -3.08
C ASP A 377 28.50 8.35 -2.17
N ARG A 378 27.54 7.85 -1.38
CA ARG A 378 26.67 8.68 -0.53
C ARG A 378 26.27 7.98 0.77
N VAL A 379 26.12 8.75 1.85
CA VAL A 379 25.55 8.31 3.13
C VAL A 379 24.38 9.21 3.51
N SER A 380 23.20 8.62 3.75
CA SER A 380 22.03 9.30 4.30
C SER A 380 21.87 8.92 5.78
N VAL A 381 22.08 9.88 6.68
CA VAL A 381 22.01 9.66 8.14
C VAL A 381 20.67 10.14 8.69
N SER A 382 19.97 9.30 9.43
CA SER A 382 18.66 9.60 10.03
C SER A 382 18.79 10.29 11.39
N LEU A 383 18.80 11.62 11.40
CA LEU A 383 18.97 12.41 12.62
C LEU A 383 17.66 12.56 13.40
N ASN A 384 16.55 12.93 12.75
CA ASN A 384 15.17 13.00 13.30
C ASN A 384 14.94 13.84 14.58
N ALA A 385 15.97 14.38 15.23
CA ALA A 385 15.88 15.23 16.42
C ALA A 385 17.04 16.24 16.46
N ALA A 386 16.77 17.42 17.04
CA ALA A 386 17.74 18.51 17.12
C ALA A 386 18.71 18.41 18.32
N GLU A 387 18.48 17.47 19.23
CA GLU A 387 19.25 17.32 20.46
C GLU A 387 19.20 15.88 20.97
N ALA A 388 20.13 15.53 21.87
CA ALA A 388 20.30 14.17 22.38
C ALA A 388 19.06 13.61 23.09
N ALA A 389 18.48 14.36 24.04
CA ALA A 389 17.26 13.96 24.74
C ALA A 389 16.07 13.76 23.78
N GLY A 390 15.97 14.59 22.75
CA GLY A 390 14.97 14.45 21.69
C GLY A 390 15.18 13.18 20.86
N TYR A 391 16.43 12.88 20.52
CA TYR A 391 16.79 11.67 19.80
C TYR A 391 16.49 10.42 20.62
N ASP A 392 16.88 10.40 21.89
CA ASP A 392 16.63 9.27 22.79
C ASP A 392 15.13 8.99 22.94
N ARG A 393 14.34 10.04 23.17
CA ARG A 393 12.88 9.94 23.27
C ARG A 393 12.23 9.35 22.01
N LEU A 394 12.69 9.77 20.83
CA LEU A 394 12.07 9.45 19.54
C LEU A 394 12.60 8.17 18.91
N CYS A 395 13.92 8.01 18.86
CA CYS A 395 14.61 6.91 18.20
C CYS A 395 14.89 5.75 19.17
N ARG A 396 14.94 6.01 20.48
CA ARG A 396 15.18 5.02 21.55
C ARG A 396 16.37 4.11 21.21
N PRO A 397 17.57 4.67 21.02
CA PRO A 397 18.77 3.91 20.73
C PRO A 397 19.16 3.06 21.94
N VAL A 398 19.72 1.87 21.71
CA VAL A 398 20.28 1.04 22.80
C VAL A 398 21.44 1.73 23.55
N PHE A 399 22.04 2.76 22.96
CA PHE A 399 23.16 3.52 23.53
C PHE A 399 22.73 4.77 24.31
N GLY A 400 21.42 5.03 24.44
CA GLY A 400 20.89 6.23 25.10
C GLY A 400 21.33 7.53 24.40
N GLU A 401 21.43 8.62 25.18
CA GLU A 401 21.82 9.93 24.65
C GLU A 401 23.23 9.99 24.02
N ALA A 402 24.13 9.07 24.40
CA ALA A 402 25.47 8.97 23.81
C ALA A 402 25.45 8.64 22.31
N ALA A 403 24.35 8.06 21.80
CA ALA A 403 24.15 7.86 20.38
C ALA A 403 24.27 9.18 19.59
N TYR A 404 23.74 10.27 20.14
CA TYR A 404 23.59 11.52 19.42
C TYR A 404 24.94 12.13 19.02
N SER A 405 25.88 12.22 19.96
CA SER A 405 27.23 12.73 19.66
C SER A 405 27.96 11.84 18.66
N ALA A 406 27.87 10.52 18.82
CA ALA A 406 28.50 9.56 17.91
C ALA A 406 27.96 9.66 16.47
N ILE A 407 26.66 9.94 16.30
CA ILE A 407 26.04 10.17 14.99
C ILE A 407 26.63 11.42 14.33
N LEU A 408 26.77 12.52 15.09
CA LEU A 408 27.38 13.75 14.57
C LEU A 408 28.85 13.55 14.19
N ASP A 409 29.60 12.78 14.99
CA ASP A 409 30.99 12.44 14.70
C ASP A 409 31.11 11.58 13.44
N PHE A 410 30.25 10.56 13.30
CA PHE A 410 30.20 9.74 12.09
C PHE A 410 29.90 10.56 10.83
N ILE A 411 28.99 11.55 10.90
CA ILE A 411 28.71 12.47 9.80
C ILE A 411 29.98 13.26 9.41
N ARG A 412 30.70 13.82 10.40
CA ARG A 412 31.93 14.58 10.17
C ARG A 412 33.03 13.71 9.55
N GLU A 413 33.19 12.49 10.05
CA GLU A 413 34.17 11.52 9.56
C GLU A 413 33.89 11.14 8.10
N CYS A 414 32.66 10.75 7.75
CA CYS A 414 32.29 10.45 6.37
C CYS A 414 32.58 11.63 5.43
N LYS A 415 32.25 12.86 5.85
CA LYS A 415 32.56 14.07 5.08
C LYS A 415 34.07 14.25 4.91
N SER A 416 34.87 14.06 5.95
CA SER A 416 36.34 14.18 5.87
C SER A 416 36.98 13.13 4.95
N GLU A 417 36.35 11.96 4.80
CA GLU A 417 36.80 10.92 3.89
C GLU A 417 36.36 11.14 2.43
N GLY A 418 35.64 12.24 2.16
CA GLY A 418 35.17 12.62 0.82
C GLY A 418 33.90 11.90 0.38
N ILE A 419 33.16 11.28 1.31
CA ILE A 419 31.86 10.65 1.02
C ILE A 419 30.78 11.74 1.02
N GLU A 420 29.87 11.74 0.04
CA GLU A 420 28.74 12.67 0.06
C GLU A 420 27.82 12.35 1.25
N VAL A 421 27.53 13.34 2.09
CA VAL A 421 26.66 13.14 3.26
C VAL A 421 25.37 13.95 3.15
N GLU A 422 24.27 13.31 3.50
CA GLU A 422 22.95 13.91 3.64
C GLU A 422 22.37 13.57 5.01
N VAL A 423 21.96 14.59 5.75
CA VAL A 423 21.15 14.43 6.96
C VAL A 423 19.67 14.36 6.57
N THR A 424 18.97 13.38 7.13
CA THR A 424 17.54 13.20 6.90
C THR A 424 16.74 13.37 8.19
N CYS A 425 15.55 13.94 8.06
CA CYS A 425 14.59 14.08 9.16
C CYS A 425 13.21 13.66 8.66
N LEU A 426 12.50 12.86 9.45
CA LEU A 426 11.11 12.53 9.20
C LEU A 426 10.20 13.65 9.69
N ASP A 427 9.31 14.12 8.81
CA ASP A 427 8.24 15.05 9.13
C ASP A 427 7.19 14.33 10.00
N MET A 428 7.26 14.58 11.30
CA MET A 428 6.37 14.01 12.30
C MET A 428 5.37 15.08 12.72
N ALA A 429 4.09 14.83 12.44
CA ALA A 429 3.03 15.77 12.76
C ALA A 429 3.06 16.17 14.25
N GLY A 430 3.09 17.47 14.52
CA GLY A 430 3.09 18.01 15.88
C GLY A 430 4.47 18.07 16.56
N GLN A 431 5.57 17.79 15.85
CA GLN A 431 6.93 17.94 16.37
C GLN A 431 7.77 18.89 15.52
N ASP A 432 8.35 19.92 16.13
CA ASP A 432 9.28 20.85 15.44
C ASP A 432 10.72 20.29 15.43
N THR A 433 10.90 19.11 14.84
CA THR A 433 12.23 18.48 14.71
C THR A 433 12.94 18.89 13.42
N VAL A 434 12.17 19.24 12.38
CA VAL A 434 12.66 19.53 11.02
C VAL A 434 13.58 20.75 11.01
N SER A 435 13.16 21.85 11.65
CA SER A 435 13.88 23.12 11.66
C SER A 435 15.26 22.96 12.33
N GLY A 436 15.31 22.24 13.45
CA GLY A 436 16.55 21.96 14.16
C GLY A 436 17.48 21.01 13.39
N CYS A 437 16.95 19.92 12.81
CA CYS A 437 17.77 19.01 12.00
C CYS A 437 18.36 19.71 10.75
N ARG A 438 17.61 20.63 10.14
CA ARG A 438 18.09 21.42 9.01
C ARG A 438 19.25 22.33 9.42
N ARG A 439 19.12 23.03 10.55
CA ARG A 439 20.18 23.88 11.09
C ARG A 439 21.46 23.09 11.35
N ILE A 440 21.35 21.90 11.94
CA ILE A 440 22.51 21.03 12.19
C ILE A 440 23.17 20.59 10.89
N ALA A 441 22.39 20.25 9.86
CA ALA A 441 22.94 19.91 8.55
C ALA A 441 23.71 21.09 7.94
N GLU A 442 23.20 22.31 8.07
CA GLU A 442 23.87 23.55 7.64
C GLU A 442 25.18 23.79 8.42
N GLU A 443 25.16 23.64 9.74
CA GLU A 443 26.34 23.78 10.61
C GLU A 443 27.43 22.75 10.30
N LEU A 444 27.04 21.51 9.98
CA LEU A 444 27.96 20.46 9.54
C LEU A 444 28.41 20.65 8.08
N GLY A 445 27.76 21.54 7.33
CA GLY A 445 27.97 21.78 5.91
C GLY A 445 27.70 20.54 5.05
N VAL A 446 26.57 19.88 5.28
CA VAL A 446 26.09 18.69 4.55
C VAL A 446 24.67 18.92 4.03
N ALA A 447 24.22 18.10 3.07
CA ALA A 447 22.88 18.25 2.52
C ALA A 447 21.79 17.90 3.54
N PHE A 448 20.61 18.50 3.41
CA PHE A 448 19.43 18.16 4.22
C PHE A 448 18.28 17.63 3.33
N ARG A 449 17.67 16.51 3.72
CA ARG A 449 16.45 16.00 3.09
C ARG A 449 15.34 15.72 4.10
N LEU A 450 14.21 16.36 3.87
CA LEU A 450 12.96 16.08 4.57
C LEU A 450 12.34 14.79 4.01
N ARG A 451 11.97 13.87 4.89
CA ARG A 451 11.19 12.66 4.57
C ARG A 451 9.77 12.87 5.08
N ARG A 452 8.76 12.45 4.31
CA ARG A 452 7.37 12.45 4.77
C ARG A 452 6.94 11.04 5.14
N MET A 453 6.13 10.91 6.18
CA MET A 453 5.53 9.63 6.54
C MET A 453 4.84 9.00 5.34
N ASN A 454 5.06 7.70 5.12
CA ASN A 454 4.51 6.91 4.01
C ASN A 454 4.93 7.37 2.60
N VAL A 455 5.89 8.28 2.47
CA VAL A 455 6.54 8.61 1.20
C VAL A 455 7.94 8.01 1.22
N VAL A 456 8.18 7.06 0.32
CA VAL A 456 9.42 6.26 0.27
C VAL A 456 9.98 6.37 -1.14
N GLY A 457 11.30 6.52 -1.25
CA GLY A 457 11.98 7.03 -2.46
C GLY A 457 12.26 8.51 -2.32
#